data_AF-A0AAD9PRC1-F1
#
_entry.id   AF-A0AAD9PRC1-F1
#
_cell.length_a   1.000
_cell.length_b   1.000
_cell.length_c   1.000
_cell.angle_alpha   90.00
_cell.angle_beta   90.00
_cell.angle_gamma   90.00
#
_symmetry.space_group_name_H-M   'P 1'
#
loop_
_entity.id
_entity.type
_entity.pdbx_description
1 polymer ?
#
loop_
_entity_poly.entity_id
_entity_poly.type
_entity_poly.pdbx_seq_one_letter_code
_entity_poly.pdbx_strand_id
1 'polypeptide(L)'
;MKKIRNSERLQDNLVREDITRQFNLSRSPWWEGMYERLIKNVKKTLRQTLGRATLSFEQLRAMIIDKGKHSNNRPLTYLESDGGEEQVLTPNVLLWGQNAH
;
A
#
# COMPACT_ATOMS: atom_id res chain seq x y z
N MET A 1 -15.75 -16.30 -2.03
CA MET A 1 -14.82 -16.33 -0.87
C MET A 1 -14.47 -17.73 -0.36
N LYS A 2 -15.43 -18.60 -0.01
CA LYS A 2 -15.13 -19.98 0.49
C LYS A 2 -14.27 -20.84 -0.45
N LYS A 3 -14.51 -20.74 -1.77
CA LYS A 3 -13.73 -21.48 -2.80
C LYS A 3 -12.25 -21.08 -2.87
N ILE A 4 -11.91 -19.81 -2.66
CA ILE A 4 -10.53 -19.29 -2.71
C ILE A 4 -9.78 -19.60 -1.42
N ARG A 5 -10.49 -19.71 -0.28
CA ARG A 5 -9.92 -20.09 1.01
C ARG A 5 -9.36 -21.51 0.98
N ASN A 6 -10.10 -22.42 0.36
CA ASN A 6 -9.79 -23.86 0.33
C ASN A 6 -9.16 -24.28 -1.01
N SER A 7 -8.60 -23.33 -1.77
CA SER A 7 -7.95 -23.66 -3.03
C SER A 7 -6.59 -24.29 -2.73
N GLU A 8 -6.47 -25.58 -3.04
CA GLU A 8 -5.24 -26.37 -2.89
C GLU A 8 -4.07 -25.72 -3.63
N ARG A 9 -4.27 -25.35 -4.89
CA ARG A 9 -3.27 -24.60 -5.69
C ARG A 9 -2.73 -23.34 -5.00
N LEU A 10 -3.58 -22.61 -4.27
CA LEU A 10 -3.13 -21.43 -3.53
C LEU A 10 -2.34 -21.82 -2.28
N GLN A 11 -2.75 -22.85 -1.56
CA GLN A 11 -2.04 -23.33 -0.37
C GLN A 11 -0.67 -23.90 -0.74
N ASP A 12 -0.58 -24.70 -1.81
CA ASP A 12 0.68 -25.26 -2.31
C ASP A 12 1.69 -24.17 -2.67
N ASN A 13 1.24 -23.11 -3.35
CA ASN A 13 2.12 -22.00 -3.70
C ASN A 13 2.56 -21.21 -2.48
N LEU A 14 1.68 -21.00 -1.49
CA LEU A 14 2.06 -20.29 -0.25
C LEU A 14 3.08 -21.09 0.55
N VAL A 15 2.94 -22.41 0.63
CA VAL A 15 3.92 -23.29 1.30
C VAL A 15 5.25 -23.28 0.57
N ARG A 16 5.26 -23.31 -0.77
CA ARG A 16 6.48 -23.22 -1.58
C ARG A 16 7.27 -21.93 -1.34
N GLU A 17 6.58 -20.82 -1.11
CA GLU A 17 7.17 -19.49 -0.87
C GLU A 17 7.39 -19.20 0.64
N ASP A 18 7.17 -20.18 1.52
CA ASP A 18 7.25 -20.05 2.98
C ASP A 18 6.35 -18.92 3.56
N ILE A 19 5.18 -18.72 2.95
CA ILE A 19 4.21 -17.69 3.33
C ILE A 19 3.13 -18.30 4.22
N THR A 20 3.11 -17.92 5.49
CA THR A 20 2.02 -18.30 6.41
C THR A 20 0.79 -17.41 6.22
N ARG A 21 -0.35 -18.02 5.86
CA ARG A 21 -1.62 -17.30 5.72
C ARG A 21 -2.35 -17.17 7.04
N GLN A 22 -2.62 -15.95 7.46
CA GLN A 22 -3.48 -15.65 8.60
C GLN A 22 -4.72 -14.88 8.15
N PHE A 23 -5.90 -15.28 8.63
CA PHE A 23 -7.13 -14.54 8.41
C PHE A 23 -7.43 -13.64 9.60
N ASN A 24 -7.99 -12.46 9.31
CA ASN A 24 -8.49 -11.58 10.35
C ASN A 24 -9.56 -12.31 11.17
N LEU A 25 -9.60 -12.02 12.46
CA LEU A 25 -10.64 -12.52 13.34
C LEU A 25 -12.00 -11.97 12.88
N SER A 26 -13.05 -12.80 12.98
CA SER A 26 -14.40 -12.34 12.67
C SER A 26 -14.78 -11.18 13.58
N ARG A 27 -15.32 -10.09 13.00
CA ARG A 27 -15.76 -8.88 13.73
C ARG A 27 -14.62 -8.11 14.42
N SER A 28 -13.43 -8.13 13.84
CA SER A 28 -12.32 -7.25 14.24
C SER A 28 -12.14 -6.07 13.28
N PRO A 29 -13.01 -5.04 13.33
CA PRO A 29 -12.96 -3.90 12.41
C PRO A 29 -11.66 -3.10 12.49
N TRP A 30 -10.97 -3.11 13.64
CA TRP A 30 -9.69 -2.42 13.80
C TRP A 30 -8.55 -3.04 12.96
N TRP A 31 -8.60 -4.35 12.73
CA TRP A 31 -7.61 -5.07 11.92
C TRP A 31 -7.74 -4.72 10.43
N GLU A 32 -8.97 -4.53 9.96
CA GLU A 32 -9.26 -4.09 8.58
C GLU A 32 -9.11 -2.58 8.41
N GLY A 33 -9.26 -1.81 9.49
CA GLY A 33 -9.22 -0.34 9.48
C GLY A 33 -7.94 0.24 8.88
N MET A 34 -6.77 -0.37 9.10
CA MET A 34 -5.51 0.08 8.48
C MET A 34 -5.56 -0.04 6.95
N TYR A 35 -6.00 -1.19 6.43
CA TYR A 35 -6.12 -1.42 5.00
C TYR A 35 -7.19 -0.53 4.38
N GLU A 36 -8.34 -0.36 5.05
CA GLU A 36 -9.39 0.56 4.61
C GLU A 36 -8.90 2.01 4.54
N ARG A 37 -8.12 2.45 5.53
CA ARG A 37 -7.50 3.78 5.55
C ARG A 37 -6.55 3.97 4.36
N LEU A 38 -5.73 2.97 4.06
CA LEU A 38 -4.83 2.99 2.90
C LEU A 38 -5.61 3.06 1.58
N ILE A 39 -6.64 2.21 1.41
CA ILE A 39 -7.51 2.21 0.24
C ILE A 39 -8.21 3.57 0.08
N LYS A 40 -8.68 4.16 1.19
CA LYS A 40 -9.31 5.48 1.20
C LYS A 40 -8.33 6.57 0.73
N ASN A 41 -7.07 6.54 1.15
CA ASN A 41 -6.06 7.49 0.71
C ASN A 41 -5.81 7.37 -0.81
N VAL A 42 -5.58 6.17 -1.32
CA VAL A 42 -5.37 5.95 -2.77
C VAL A 42 -6.57 6.44 -3.57
N LYS A 43 -7.79 6.05 -3.18
CA LYS A 43 -9.02 6.49 -3.85
C LYS A 43 -9.21 8.01 -3.80
N LYS A 44 -8.88 8.65 -2.68
CA LYS A 44 -8.98 10.11 -2.53
C LYS A 44 -8.02 10.82 -3.48
N THR A 45 -6.76 10.39 -3.52
CA THR A 45 -5.75 10.97 -4.41
C THR A 45 -6.10 10.76 -5.88
N LEU A 46 -6.60 9.56 -6.24
CA LEU A 46 -7.10 9.30 -7.59
C LEU A 46 -8.23 10.26 -7.94
N ARG A 47 -9.26 10.39 -7.09
CA ARG A 47 -10.40 11.27 -7.34
C ARG A 47 -10.01 12.75 -7.44
N GLN A 48 -9.06 13.21 -6.65
CA GLN A 48 -8.52 14.57 -6.73
C GLN A 48 -7.78 14.83 -8.04
N THR A 49 -7.02 13.84 -8.53
CA THR A 49 -6.22 13.99 -9.74
C THR A 49 -7.07 13.84 -11.01
N LEU A 50 -8.07 12.95 -10.99
CA LEU A 50 -8.96 12.64 -12.12
C LEU A 50 -10.07 13.66 -12.32
N GLY A 51 -10.63 14.21 -11.23
CA GLY A 51 -11.80 15.08 -11.30
C GLY A 51 -12.97 14.41 -12.01
N ARG A 52 -13.31 14.87 -13.21
CA ARG A 52 -14.37 14.35 -14.09
C ARG A 52 -13.85 13.59 -15.32
N ALA A 53 -12.53 13.43 -15.45
CA ALA A 53 -11.94 12.72 -16.58
C ALA A 53 -12.22 11.22 -16.50
N THR A 54 -12.44 10.60 -17.67
CA THR A 54 -12.46 9.14 -17.82
C THR A 54 -11.13 8.71 -18.44
N LEU A 55 -10.53 7.66 -17.89
CA LEU A 55 -9.23 7.15 -18.34
C LEU A 55 -9.42 5.83 -19.07
N SER A 56 -8.53 5.58 -20.03
CA SER A 56 -8.32 4.22 -20.53
C SER A 56 -7.72 3.33 -19.45
N PHE A 57 -7.82 2.01 -19.64
CA PHE A 57 -7.24 1.04 -18.69
C PHE A 57 -5.73 1.28 -18.47
N GLU A 58 -4.98 1.55 -19.54
CA GLU A 58 -3.54 1.82 -19.45
C GLU A 58 -3.22 3.08 -18.66
N GLN A 59 -3.99 4.15 -18.88
CA GLN A 59 -3.82 5.39 -18.13
C GLN A 59 -4.16 5.21 -16.65
N LEU A 60 -5.22 4.47 -16.34
CA LEU A 60 -5.58 4.14 -14.96
C LEU A 60 -4.47 3.32 -14.29
N ARG A 61 -3.92 2.31 -14.99
CA ARG A 61 -2.82 1.49 -14.50
C ARG A 61 -1.59 2.34 -14.19
N ALA A 62 -1.17 3.19 -15.13
CA ALA A 62 -0.02 4.08 -14.95
C ALA A 62 -0.22 5.04 -13.76
N MET A 63 -1.42 5.58 -13.63
CA MET A 63 -1.77 6.49 -12.55
C MET A 63 -1.76 5.81 -11.18
N ILE A 64 -2.26 4.57 -11.07
CA ILE A 64 -2.20 3.81 -9.82
C ILE A 64 -0.75 3.55 -9.42
N ILE A 65 0.12 3.21 -10.37
CA ILE A 65 1.55 3.01 -10.13
C ILE A 65 2.19 4.31 -9.62
N ASP A 66 1.93 5.44 -10.28
CA ASP A 66 2.42 6.76 -9.86
C ASP A 66 1.97 7.10 -8.44
N LYS A 67 0.69 6.92 -8.12
CA LYS A 67 0.16 7.20 -6.77
C LYS A 67 0.71 6.25 -5.72
N GLY A 68 0.96 4.99 -6.06
CA GLY A 68 1.66 4.05 -5.19
C GLY A 68 3.08 4.51 -4.87
N LYS A 69 3.86 4.89 -5.91
CA LYS A 69 5.22 5.41 -5.74
C LYS A 69 5.24 6.68 -4.89
N HIS A 70 4.33 7.61 -5.15
CA HIS A 70 4.21 8.85 -4.36
C HIS A 70 3.88 8.56 -2.88
N SER A 71 2.94 7.64 -2.61
CA SER A 71 2.59 7.27 -1.24
C SER A 71 3.77 6.63 -0.49
N ASN A 72 4.59 5.83 -1.17
CA ASN A 72 5.73 5.13 -0.57
C ASN A 72 6.96 6.02 -0.35
N ASN A 73 7.07 7.12 -1.10
CA ASN A 73 8.15 8.11 -0.97
C ASN A 73 7.76 9.33 -0.12
N ARG A 74 6.51 9.40 0.36
CA ARG A 74 6.06 10.52 1.18
C ARG A 74 6.64 10.41 2.60
N PRO A 75 7.13 11.52 3.19
CA PRO A 75 7.54 11.57 4.59
C PRO A 75 6.43 11.07 5.54
N LEU A 76 6.79 10.22 6.50
CA LEU A 76 5.90 9.75 7.57
C LEU A 76 5.85 10.72 8.75
N THR A 77 6.96 11.41 9.01
CA THR A 77 7.11 12.37 10.10
C THR A 77 7.25 13.79 9.55
N TYR A 78 6.83 14.76 10.35
CA TYR A 78 7.18 16.15 10.13
C TYR A 78 8.65 16.34 10.52
N LEU A 79 9.43 17.03 9.69
CA LEU A 79 10.81 17.40 10.00
C LEU A 79 10.81 18.85 10.44
N GLU A 80 11.32 19.11 11.64
CA GLU A 80 11.64 20.46 12.07
C GLU A 80 13.01 20.82 11.51
N SER A 81 13.06 21.89 10.72
CA SER A 81 14.29 22.39 10.10
C SER A 81 15.14 23.14 11.12
N ASP A 82 15.56 22.48 12.21
CA ASP A 82 16.54 23.04 13.14
C ASP A 82 17.86 22.24 13.07
N GLY A 83 18.75 22.69 12.18
CA GLY A 83 20.19 22.54 12.39
C GLY A 83 20.89 21.24 11.95
N GLY A 84 20.26 20.29 11.27
CA GLY A 84 20.96 19.10 10.76
C GLY A 84 20.31 18.46 9.52
N GLU A 85 21.09 17.65 8.79
CA GLU A 85 20.64 16.76 7.71
C GLU A 85 19.76 15.63 8.31
N GLU A 86 18.58 15.99 8.81
CA GLU A 86 17.68 15.04 9.44
C GLU A 86 16.97 14.22 8.36
N GLN A 87 17.21 12.91 8.37
CA GLN A 87 16.78 12.06 7.27
C GLN A 87 15.27 11.81 7.29
N VAL A 88 14.64 12.06 6.14
CA VAL A 88 13.22 11.85 5.93
C VAL A 88 12.84 10.37 6.03
N LEU A 89 12.14 9.98 7.08
CA LEU A 89 11.58 8.63 7.18
C LEU A 89 10.38 8.49 6.23
N THR A 90 10.54 7.66 5.20
CA THR A 90 9.46 7.30 4.26
C THR A 90 9.14 5.81 4.39
N PRO A 91 7.97 5.33 3.91
CA PRO A 91 7.68 3.90 3.87
C PRO A 91 8.75 3.07 3.16
N ASN A 92 9.31 3.58 2.04
CA ASN A 92 10.39 2.90 1.34
C ASN A 92 11.66 2.82 2.18
N VAL A 93 12.04 3.90 2.88
CA VAL A 93 13.20 3.88 3.80
C VAL A 93 12.98 2.90 4.94
N LEU A 94 11.75 2.81 5.48
CA LEU A 94 11.42 1.87 6.55
C LEU A 94 11.53 0.41 6.11
N LEU A 95 11.11 0.09 4.87
CA LEU A 95 11.09 -1.27 4.35
C LEU A 95 12.43 -1.74 3.78
N TRP A 96 13.16 -0.86 3.13
CA TRP A 96 14.35 -1.20 2.33
C TRP A 96 15.63 -0.53 2.81
N GLY A 97 15.56 0.38 3.78
CA GLY A 97 16.67 1.19 4.25
C GLY A 97 16.93 2.42 3.38
N GLN A 98 17.96 3.19 3.76
CA GLN A 98 18.24 4.54 3.23
C GLN A 98 18.68 4.58 1.75
N ASN A 99 19.01 3.43 1.15
CA ASN A 99 19.56 3.31 -0.20
C ASN A 99 18.55 2.81 -1.25
N ALA A 100 17.25 2.82 -0.93
CA ALA A 100 16.20 2.32 -1.82
C ALA A 100 15.71 3.41 -2.77
N HIS A 101 16.29 3.48 -3.96
CA HIS A 101 15.88 4.36 -5.06
C HIS A 101 15.15 3.61 -6.18
#